data_AF-A0A2M7KEY1-F1
#
_entry.id   AF-A0A2M7KEY1-F1
#
_cell.length_a   1.000
_cell.length_b   1.000
_cell.length_c   1.000
_cell.angle_alpha   90.00
_cell.angle_beta   90.00
_cell.angle_gamma   90.00
#
_symmetry.space_group_name_H-M   'P 1'
#
loop_
_entity.id
_entity.type
_entity.pdbx_description
1 polymer ?
#
loop_
_entity_poly.entity_id
_entity_poly.type
_entity_poly.pdbx_seq_one_letter_code
_entity_poly.pdbx_strand_id
1 'polypeptide(L)'
;MRRTQGILFVAQPLDPVGEDAPRVLVVTLPDLADSLRYAEVRNGVEDAFVDAMPTGWRFASHGLLDPRDLEHELAALGSPGVPPGRVCDIEDFCDPQTGAVNEAAVARLGRRLREDAPHLRPRLTVGTIARGANFHDRENALEEIAASLVEGHVLLTAPRRFGKSSLLYALTDQPPAPWLPALADVEDATSPAELVAKVVVALRRTAWLTDFPEVLAAAGPCLKDAGFREVEAAERELAREHEGTWANYLNEVFAALSAGQVPALLLMDEFAWVIEHLREAGDEEQTAALVRALTQVAAPEASYRLLIAGSANLGSLLHGLPEPVVEAFFGAFHRFPLPPMAPAAGRELVRTVLAANGLYPSSEVLDAILGCIGTPIPYFLQLFASRIVEHAAGDELAAADVQRLYEGDLLGPDSKRFFEHYTRAANCYPADWQAPARDILTHLTGGPAAAESLTAVIRRMLPAATDADAEQLLALLEEDLYIGKNAAGNFEFTSKVLRDWWQRHGRLGASA
;
A
#
# COMPACT_ATOMS: atom_id res chain seq x y z
N MET A 1 24.16 -24.99 47.13
CA MET A 1 22.95 -25.09 46.30
C MET A 1 23.26 -24.41 44.97
N ARG A 2 23.28 -25.17 43.88
CA ARG A 2 23.46 -24.61 42.52
C ARG A 2 22.18 -23.84 42.18
N ARG A 3 22.29 -22.56 41.84
CA ARG A 3 21.16 -21.77 41.35
C ARG A 3 20.97 -22.14 39.88
N THR A 4 19.86 -22.81 39.56
CA THR A 4 19.48 -23.03 38.16
C THR A 4 19.05 -21.69 37.59
N GLN A 5 19.87 -21.07 36.74
CA GLN A 5 19.48 -19.88 35.99
C GLN A 5 18.79 -20.34 34.70
N GLY A 6 17.62 -19.82 34.38
CA GLY A 6 16.90 -20.05 33.13
C GLY A 6 16.67 -18.73 32.40
N ILE A 7 16.31 -18.80 31.13
CA ILE A 7 15.81 -17.68 30.35
C ILE A 7 14.42 -18.06 29.86
N LEU A 8 13.45 -17.20 30.11
CA LEU A 8 12.10 -17.30 29.60
C LEU A 8 11.97 -16.43 28.37
N PHE A 9 11.80 -17.03 27.21
CA PHE A 9 11.47 -16.32 25.98
C PHE A 9 9.97 -16.39 25.75
N VAL A 10 9.35 -15.23 25.54
CA VAL A 10 7.91 -15.10 25.35
C VAL A 10 7.67 -14.45 24.01
N ALA A 11 6.99 -15.18 23.13
CA ALA A 11 6.51 -14.69 21.85
C ALA A 11 4.99 -14.53 21.93
N GLN A 12 4.49 -13.33 21.71
CA GLN A 12 3.05 -13.06 21.73
C GLN A 12 2.67 -12.15 20.54
N PRO A 13 1.47 -12.28 19.97
CA PRO A 13 0.98 -11.33 18.98
C PRO A 13 0.89 -9.89 19.54
N LEU A 14 1.08 -8.89 18.69
CA LEU A 14 0.85 -7.48 19.01
C LEU A 14 -0.66 -7.22 19.21
N ASP A 15 -1.49 -7.77 18.32
CA ASP A 15 -2.96 -7.75 18.41
C ASP A 15 -3.52 -9.18 18.54
N PRO A 16 -3.70 -9.72 19.76
CA PRO A 16 -4.28 -11.05 19.95
C PRO A 16 -5.79 -11.03 19.65
N VAL A 17 -6.27 -11.94 18.78
CA VAL A 17 -7.70 -12.10 18.48
C VAL A 17 -8.18 -13.49 18.89
N GLY A 18 -9.18 -13.57 19.77
CA GLY A 18 -9.80 -14.86 20.15
C GLY A 18 -8.90 -15.76 21.00
N GLU A 19 -8.61 -16.98 20.52
CA GLU A 19 -7.81 -18.01 21.22
C GLU A 19 -6.27 -17.85 21.06
N ASP A 20 -5.81 -16.71 20.56
CA ASP A 20 -4.40 -16.39 20.34
C ASP A 20 -3.63 -16.29 21.68
N ALA A 21 -3.24 -17.44 22.24
CA ALA A 21 -2.53 -17.52 23.50
C ALA A 21 -1.03 -17.20 23.33
N PRO A 22 -0.43 -16.41 24.24
CA PRO A 22 1.01 -16.19 24.27
C PRO A 22 1.78 -17.52 24.29
N ARG A 23 2.80 -17.62 23.45
CA ARG A 23 3.66 -18.80 23.34
C ARG A 23 4.92 -18.58 24.14
N VAL A 24 5.15 -19.49 25.07
CA VAL A 24 6.20 -19.40 26.06
C VAL A 24 7.24 -20.46 25.74
N LEU A 25 8.44 -20.03 25.38
CA LEU A 25 9.61 -20.89 25.27
C LEU A 25 10.43 -20.73 26.56
N VAL A 26 10.37 -21.74 27.43
CA VAL A 26 11.20 -21.76 28.63
C VAL A 26 12.53 -22.43 28.28
N VAL A 27 13.62 -21.68 28.34
CA VAL A 27 14.97 -22.17 28.10
C VAL A 27 15.67 -22.34 29.44
N THR A 28 15.79 -23.58 29.93
CA THR A 28 16.56 -23.85 31.15
C THR A 28 18.03 -24.08 30.80
N LEU A 29 18.94 -23.32 31.41
CA LEU A 29 20.38 -23.47 31.23
C LEU A 29 20.96 -24.23 32.43
N PRO A 30 21.25 -25.55 32.32
CA PRO A 30 21.98 -26.22 33.38
C PRO A 30 23.43 -25.71 33.42
N ASP A 31 23.87 -25.26 34.60
CA ASP A 31 25.30 -25.09 34.95
C ASP A 31 26.12 -23.98 34.23
N LEU A 32 25.52 -22.89 33.74
CA LEU A 32 26.30 -21.69 33.39
C LEU A 32 26.73 -20.93 34.65
N ALA A 33 27.91 -21.28 35.16
CA ALA A 33 28.54 -20.61 36.30
C ALA A 33 29.06 -19.20 35.97
N ASP A 34 29.03 -18.79 34.70
CA ASP A 34 29.65 -17.55 34.20
C ASP A 34 28.62 -16.61 33.55
N SER A 35 28.44 -15.43 34.14
CA SER A 35 27.43 -14.44 33.73
C SER A 35 27.66 -13.83 32.35
N LEU A 36 28.91 -13.85 31.84
CA LEU A 36 29.23 -13.35 30.50
C LEU A 36 28.67 -14.27 29.41
N ARG A 37 28.87 -15.58 29.56
CA ARG A 37 28.34 -16.59 28.63
C ARG A 37 26.81 -16.65 28.63
N TYR A 38 26.17 -16.36 29.77
CA TYR A 38 24.72 -16.22 29.86
C TYR A 38 24.20 -15.09 28.96
N ALA A 39 24.87 -13.93 28.95
CA ALA A 39 24.49 -12.80 28.11
C ALA A 39 24.73 -13.08 26.62
N GLU A 40 25.82 -13.76 26.28
CA GLU A 40 26.13 -14.15 24.89
C GLU A 40 25.10 -15.15 24.33
N VAL A 41 24.75 -16.19 25.11
CA VAL A 41 23.71 -17.16 24.71
C VAL A 41 22.34 -16.49 24.63
N ARG A 42 22.01 -15.63 25.60
CA ARG A 42 20.77 -14.85 25.58
C ARG A 42 20.69 -14.02 24.31
N ASN A 43 21.69 -13.18 24.04
CA ASN A 43 21.67 -12.27 22.90
C ASN A 43 21.70 -13.04 21.57
N GLY A 44 22.50 -14.10 21.46
CA GLY A 44 22.54 -14.91 20.23
C GLY A 44 21.21 -15.61 19.94
N VAL A 45 20.52 -16.10 20.97
CA VAL A 45 19.15 -16.65 20.81
C VAL A 45 18.16 -15.53 20.50
N GLU A 46 18.24 -14.38 21.18
CA GLU A 46 17.39 -13.21 20.87
C GLU A 46 17.54 -12.76 19.42
N ASP A 47 18.76 -12.59 18.93
CA ASP A 47 19.07 -12.18 17.56
C ASP A 47 18.53 -13.21 16.55
N ALA A 48 18.78 -14.50 16.78
CA ALA A 48 18.27 -15.56 15.92
C ALA A 48 16.73 -15.65 15.92
N PHE A 49 16.09 -15.36 17.05
CA PHE A 49 14.62 -15.30 17.13
C PHE A 49 14.08 -14.05 16.45
N VAL A 50 14.68 -12.88 16.66
CA VAL A 50 14.30 -11.64 15.98
C VAL A 50 14.37 -11.82 14.46
N ASP A 51 15.41 -12.47 13.97
CA ASP A 51 15.56 -12.78 12.54
C ASP A 51 14.55 -13.82 12.02
N ALA A 52 14.07 -14.71 12.89
CA ALA A 52 13.15 -15.79 12.53
C ALA A 52 11.66 -15.47 12.78
N MET A 53 11.33 -14.39 13.50
CA MET A 53 9.98 -14.06 13.94
C MET A 53 9.18 -13.28 12.88
N PRO A 54 7.88 -13.56 12.71
CA PRO A 54 7.03 -12.83 11.79
C PRO A 54 6.65 -11.43 12.33
N THR A 55 6.37 -10.50 11.40
CA THR A 55 5.74 -9.21 11.68
C THR A 55 4.40 -9.41 12.43
N GLY A 56 4.07 -8.51 13.37
CA GLY A 56 2.86 -8.63 14.20
C GLY A 56 3.05 -9.41 15.50
N TRP A 57 4.27 -9.81 15.85
CA TRP A 57 4.61 -10.46 17.11
C TRP A 57 5.61 -9.62 17.90
N ARG A 58 5.47 -9.64 19.23
CA ARG A 58 6.37 -9.04 20.21
C ARG A 58 7.07 -10.16 20.97
N PHE A 59 8.37 -9.99 21.13
CA PHE A 59 9.25 -10.95 21.76
C PHE A 59 9.90 -10.32 22.99
N ALA A 60 9.92 -11.06 24.09
CA ALA A 60 10.55 -10.63 25.32
C ALA A 60 11.30 -11.79 25.97
N SER A 61 12.45 -11.48 26.57
CA SER A 61 13.25 -12.44 27.33
C SER A 61 13.31 -12.00 28.79
N HIS A 62 13.09 -12.95 29.69
CA HIS A 62 13.11 -12.72 31.13
C HIS A 62 14.11 -13.70 31.76
N GLY A 63 14.96 -13.21 32.67
CA GLY A 63 15.84 -14.10 33.43
C GLY A 63 15.06 -14.80 34.54
N LEU A 64 15.16 -16.13 34.62
CA LEU A 64 14.60 -16.93 35.71
C LEU A 64 15.73 -17.28 36.68
N LEU A 65 15.60 -16.85 37.93
CA LEU A 65 16.55 -17.22 39.00
C LEU A 65 16.14 -18.53 39.69
N ASP A 66 14.85 -18.87 39.68
CA ASP A 66 14.28 -20.14 40.12
C ASP A 66 13.18 -20.56 39.13
N PRO A 67 13.14 -21.83 38.67
CA PRO A 67 12.05 -22.35 37.82
C PRO A 67 10.65 -22.18 38.43
N ARG A 68 10.54 -22.02 39.76
CA ARG A 68 9.28 -21.75 40.46
C ARG A 68 8.75 -20.32 40.26
N ASP A 69 9.58 -19.40 39.76
CA ASP A 69 9.17 -18.02 39.44
C ASP A 69 8.44 -17.94 38.09
N LEU A 70 8.48 -19.02 37.28
CA LEU A 70 7.86 -19.10 35.96
C LEU A 70 6.35 -18.80 36.00
N GLU A 71 5.62 -19.37 36.97
CA GLU A 71 4.18 -19.13 37.10
C GLU A 71 3.87 -17.66 37.45
N HIS A 72 4.75 -17.00 38.19
CA HIS A 72 4.59 -15.61 38.59
C HIS A 72 4.85 -14.65 37.41
N GLU A 73 5.91 -14.89 36.65
CA GLU A 73 6.23 -14.12 35.43
C GLU A 73 5.15 -14.30 34.35
N LEU A 74 4.65 -15.52 34.14
CA LEU A 74 3.55 -15.77 33.21
C LEU A 74 2.25 -15.08 33.62
N ALA A 75 1.96 -15.01 34.92
CA ALA A 75 0.82 -14.25 35.44
C ALA A 75 0.98 -12.73 35.23
N ALA A 76 2.20 -12.19 35.42
CA ALA A 76 2.51 -10.77 35.22
C ALA A 76 2.40 -10.33 33.75
N LEU A 77 2.68 -11.24 32.80
CA LEU A 77 2.57 -11.02 31.37
C LEU A 77 1.13 -11.11 30.82
N GLY A 78 0.10 -11.06 31.68
CA GLY A 78 -1.30 -11.13 31.25
C GLY A 78 -1.68 -12.48 30.65
N SER A 79 -0.91 -13.53 30.96
CA SER A 79 -1.06 -14.90 30.43
C SER A 79 -1.50 -15.93 31.49
N PRO A 80 -2.40 -15.62 32.45
CA PRO A 80 -2.78 -16.57 33.48
C PRO A 80 -3.56 -17.73 32.86
N GLY A 81 -2.98 -18.93 32.90
CA GLY A 81 -3.61 -20.15 32.40
C GLY A 81 -3.11 -20.67 31.06
N VAL A 82 -1.96 -20.19 30.55
CA VAL A 82 -1.22 -20.90 29.51
C VAL A 82 -0.88 -22.30 30.08
N PRO A 83 -1.47 -23.40 29.57
CA PRO A 83 -0.99 -24.73 29.94
C PRO A 83 0.49 -24.77 29.54
N PRO A 84 1.39 -25.50 30.23
CA PRO A 84 2.78 -25.68 29.81
C PRO A 84 2.83 -26.36 28.43
N GLY A 85 2.58 -25.58 27.39
CA GLY A 85 2.36 -25.98 26.03
C GLY A 85 3.72 -26.06 25.38
N ARG A 86 4.39 -27.18 25.64
CA ARG A 86 5.70 -27.58 25.11
C ARG A 86 6.86 -26.68 25.55
N VAL A 87 7.34 -26.96 26.76
CA VAL A 87 8.75 -26.71 27.11
C VAL A 87 9.61 -27.47 26.08
N CYS A 88 10.45 -26.75 25.35
CA CYS A 88 11.45 -27.35 24.49
C CYS A 88 12.82 -27.16 25.18
N ASP A 89 13.64 -28.21 25.23
CA ASP A 89 14.92 -28.15 25.92
C ASP A 89 15.91 -27.29 25.12
N ILE A 90 16.80 -26.58 25.82
CA ILE A 90 17.76 -25.70 25.17
C ILE A 90 18.69 -26.44 24.21
N GLU A 91 18.96 -27.71 24.49
CA GLU A 91 19.79 -28.60 23.68
C GLU A 91 19.25 -28.77 22.26
N ASP A 92 17.97 -28.44 22.02
CA ASP A 92 17.38 -28.40 20.69
C ASP A 92 17.80 -27.15 19.88
N PHE A 93 18.16 -26.05 20.54
CA PHE A 93 18.33 -24.72 19.93
C PHE A 93 19.72 -24.10 20.09
N CYS A 94 20.52 -24.54 21.05
CA CYS A 94 21.93 -24.19 21.10
C CYS A 94 22.74 -25.29 21.78
N ASP A 95 24.02 -25.34 21.45
CA ASP A 95 24.98 -26.22 22.11
C ASP A 95 25.25 -25.68 23.55
N PRO A 96 24.95 -26.44 24.60
CA PRO A 96 25.15 -26.00 25.99
C PRO A 96 26.62 -25.76 26.37
N GLN A 97 27.56 -26.38 25.64
CA GLN A 97 28.99 -26.28 25.92
C GLN A 97 29.63 -25.11 25.19
N THR A 98 29.18 -24.82 23.97
CA THR A 98 29.79 -23.81 23.10
C THR A 98 28.97 -22.53 22.96
N GLY A 99 27.68 -22.56 23.33
CA GLY A 99 26.74 -21.46 23.14
C GLY A 99 26.35 -21.24 21.68
N ALA A 100 26.81 -22.09 20.76
CA ALA A 100 26.49 -21.98 19.34
C ALA A 100 25.00 -22.24 19.10
N VAL A 101 24.31 -21.26 18.49
CA VAL A 101 22.88 -21.37 18.18
C VAL A 101 22.68 -22.33 17.01
N ASN A 102 21.75 -23.27 17.16
CA ASN A 102 21.27 -24.14 16.11
C ASN A 102 20.24 -23.37 15.26
N GLU A 103 20.74 -22.56 14.33
CA GLU A 103 19.91 -21.72 13.44
C GLU A 103 18.80 -22.53 12.74
N ALA A 104 19.08 -23.78 12.34
CA ALA A 104 18.10 -24.64 11.71
C ALA A 104 16.95 -25.04 12.65
N ALA A 105 17.21 -25.20 13.94
CA ALA A 105 16.18 -25.48 14.95
C ALA A 105 15.33 -24.25 15.25
N VAL A 106 15.96 -23.07 15.36
CA VAL A 106 15.27 -21.79 15.52
C VAL A 106 14.37 -21.53 14.29
N ALA A 107 14.87 -21.78 13.08
CA ALA A 107 14.08 -21.67 11.86
C ALA A 107 12.89 -22.67 11.83
N ARG A 108 13.05 -23.89 12.34
CA ARG A 108 11.95 -24.88 12.47
C ARG A 108 10.90 -24.44 13.48
N LEU A 109 11.30 -23.85 14.61
CA LEU A 109 10.35 -23.33 15.59
C LEU A 109 9.63 -22.09 15.05
N GLY A 110 10.34 -21.17 14.40
CA GLY A 110 9.72 -20.07 13.66
C GLY A 110 8.71 -20.59 12.63
N ARG A 111 9.01 -21.69 11.92
CA ARG A 111 8.09 -22.35 10.98
C ARG A 111 6.83 -22.85 11.67
N ARG A 112 6.96 -23.49 12.83
CA ARG A 112 5.82 -24.01 13.62
C ARG A 112 4.97 -22.87 14.21
N LEU A 113 5.60 -21.82 14.76
CA LEU A 113 4.90 -20.63 15.23
C LEU A 113 4.10 -19.95 14.09
N ARG A 114 4.67 -19.94 12.88
CA ARG A 114 3.95 -19.51 11.67
C ARG A 114 2.76 -20.43 11.39
N GLU A 115 2.88 -21.75 11.49
CA GLU A 115 1.81 -22.75 11.22
C GLU A 115 0.59 -22.59 12.13
N ASP A 116 0.79 -22.15 13.36
CA ASP A 116 -0.26 -22.05 14.36
C ASP A 116 -1.09 -20.72 14.28
N ALA A 117 -0.63 -19.69 13.56
CA ALA A 117 -1.34 -18.41 13.39
C ALA A 117 -1.35 -17.91 11.92
N PRO A 118 -2.07 -18.60 11.01
CA PRO A 118 -2.03 -18.32 9.58
C PRO A 118 -2.68 -16.97 9.17
N HIS A 119 -3.46 -16.34 10.05
CA HIS A 119 -4.08 -15.02 9.85
C HIS A 119 -3.11 -13.85 10.08
N LEU A 120 -2.04 -14.07 10.85
CA LEU A 120 -0.98 -13.08 11.09
C LEU A 120 0.12 -13.12 10.01
N ARG A 121 -0.06 -13.93 8.96
CA ARG A 121 0.90 -14.04 7.87
C ARG A 121 0.57 -13.05 6.74
N PRO A 122 1.54 -12.25 6.29
CA PRO A 122 1.51 -11.70 4.94
C PRO A 122 1.40 -12.84 3.94
N ARG A 123 0.35 -12.81 3.14
CA ARG A 123 0.11 -13.73 2.04
C ARG A 123 0.74 -13.16 0.79
N LEU A 124 1.03 -14.06 -0.13
CA LEU A 124 1.39 -13.68 -1.47
C LEU A 124 0.14 -13.16 -2.17
N THR A 125 0.03 -11.84 -2.28
CA THR A 125 -1.16 -11.16 -2.80
C THR A 125 -0.74 -10.16 -3.86
N VAL A 126 -0.72 -10.62 -5.11
CA VAL A 126 -0.39 -9.76 -6.25
C VAL A 126 -1.65 -9.03 -6.70
N GLY A 127 -1.67 -7.71 -6.50
CA GLY A 127 -2.70 -6.83 -7.05
C GLY A 127 -4.01 -6.76 -6.27
N THR A 128 -4.18 -7.51 -5.17
CA THR A 128 -5.32 -7.35 -4.26
C THR A 128 -5.07 -6.26 -3.24
N ILE A 129 -6.14 -5.73 -2.65
CA ILE A 129 -6.07 -4.76 -1.56
C ILE A 129 -5.44 -5.42 -0.33
N ALA A 130 -4.34 -4.85 0.14
CA ALA A 130 -3.68 -5.24 1.39
C ALA A 130 -4.50 -4.75 2.59
N ARG A 131 -4.78 -5.66 3.53
CA ARG A 131 -5.47 -5.42 4.80
C ARG A 131 -4.82 -6.26 5.90
N GLY A 132 -4.95 -5.82 7.16
CA GLY A 132 -4.42 -6.52 8.32
C GLY A 132 -2.94 -6.85 8.16
N ALA A 133 -2.56 -8.11 8.35
CA ALA A 133 -1.17 -8.56 8.23
C ALA A 133 -0.53 -8.36 6.84
N ASN A 134 -1.30 -8.06 5.78
CA ASN A 134 -0.75 -7.75 4.45
C ASN A 134 -0.41 -6.27 4.26
N PHE A 135 -0.82 -5.40 5.19
CA PHE A 135 -0.63 -3.96 5.14
C PHE A 135 0.59 -3.58 5.97
N HIS A 136 1.58 -2.94 5.34
CA HIS A 136 2.91 -2.68 5.94
C HIS A 136 3.38 -1.26 5.65
N ASP A 137 4.18 -0.68 6.56
CA ASP A 137 4.97 0.56 6.40
C ASP A 137 4.18 1.87 6.33
N ARG A 138 2.85 1.79 6.36
CA ARG A 138 1.97 2.92 6.09
C ARG A 138 1.54 3.67 7.35
N GLU A 139 2.10 3.36 8.51
CA GLU A 139 1.75 3.98 9.79
C GLU A 139 1.97 5.51 9.75
N ASN A 140 3.16 5.95 9.33
CA ASN A 140 3.45 7.39 9.18
C ASN A 140 2.53 8.06 8.17
N ALA A 141 2.23 7.39 7.04
CA ALA A 141 1.34 7.94 6.03
C ALA A 141 -0.10 8.09 6.56
N LEU A 142 -0.58 7.14 7.37
CA LEU A 142 -1.88 7.26 8.04
C LEU A 142 -1.90 8.41 9.03
N GLU A 143 -0.83 8.59 9.81
CA GLU A 143 -0.70 9.70 10.76
C GLU A 143 -0.67 11.06 10.07
N GLU A 144 0.12 11.20 9.01
CA GLU A 144 0.21 12.45 8.23
C GLU A 144 -1.12 12.78 7.54
N ILE A 145 -1.79 11.78 6.95
CA ILE A 145 -3.13 11.97 6.37
C ILE A 145 -4.13 12.37 7.45
N ALA A 146 -4.11 11.73 8.62
CA ALA A 146 -4.98 12.09 9.73
C ALA A 146 -4.74 13.55 10.16
N ALA A 147 -3.49 14.01 10.20
CA ALA A 147 -3.16 15.40 10.47
C ALA A 147 -3.66 16.35 9.35
N SER A 148 -3.49 15.99 8.07
CA SER A 148 -4.00 16.80 6.95
C SER A 148 -5.53 16.89 6.96
N LEU A 149 -6.23 15.84 7.37
CA LEU A 149 -7.71 15.82 7.48
C LEU A 149 -8.23 16.77 8.56
N VAL A 150 -7.44 17.14 9.56
CA VAL A 150 -7.82 18.19 10.53
C VAL A 150 -7.89 19.55 9.82
N GLU A 151 -6.90 19.86 9.01
CA GLU A 151 -6.75 21.15 8.32
C GLU A 151 -7.71 21.31 7.13
N GLY A 152 -8.05 20.22 6.44
CA GLY A 152 -8.94 20.30 5.29
C GLY A 152 -9.08 19.00 4.53
N HIS A 153 -9.55 19.10 3.28
CA HIS A 153 -9.72 17.95 2.40
C HIS A 153 -8.38 17.47 1.85
N VAL A 154 -8.29 16.18 1.51
CA VAL A 154 -7.04 15.56 1.06
C VAL A 154 -7.20 15.00 -0.36
N LEU A 155 -6.24 15.29 -1.23
CA LEU A 155 -6.08 14.63 -2.51
C LEU A 155 -4.89 13.68 -2.40
N LEU A 156 -5.17 12.39 -2.25
CA LEU A 156 -4.15 11.34 -2.20
C LEU A 156 -3.66 11.04 -3.61
N THR A 157 -2.43 11.44 -3.92
CA THR A 157 -1.78 11.22 -5.21
C THR A 157 -0.74 10.13 -5.10
N ALA A 158 -0.82 9.13 -5.97
CA ALA A 158 0.23 8.12 -6.07
C ALA A 158 0.15 7.41 -7.42
N PRO A 159 1.26 6.80 -7.89
CA PRO A 159 1.22 5.93 -9.04
C PRO A 159 0.24 4.79 -8.80
N ARG A 160 -0.23 4.18 -9.89
CA ARG A 160 -0.91 2.89 -9.80
C ARG A 160 0.01 1.90 -9.07
N ARG A 161 -0.60 1.02 -8.26
CA ARG A 161 0.08 -0.06 -7.53
C ARG A 161 0.94 0.34 -6.32
N PHE A 162 0.86 1.60 -5.86
CA PHE A 162 1.51 2.04 -4.61
C PHE A 162 0.70 1.72 -3.34
N GLY A 163 -0.52 1.19 -3.48
CA GLY A 163 -1.34 0.78 -2.33
C GLY A 163 -2.31 1.85 -1.81
N LYS A 164 -2.73 2.81 -2.66
CA LYS A 164 -3.74 3.82 -2.31
C LYS A 164 -5.01 3.19 -1.75
N SER A 165 -5.63 2.28 -2.49
CA SER A 165 -6.83 1.55 -2.05
C SER A 165 -6.60 0.86 -0.71
N SER A 166 -5.47 0.17 -0.55
CA SER A 166 -5.10 -0.47 0.73
C SER A 166 -5.05 0.51 1.90
N LEU A 167 -4.53 1.72 1.66
CA LEU A 167 -4.51 2.78 2.65
C LEU A 167 -5.92 3.35 2.94
N LEU A 168 -6.78 3.53 1.94
CA LEU A 168 -8.18 3.95 2.17
C LEU A 168 -8.97 2.91 2.98
N TYR A 169 -8.77 1.63 2.67
CA TYR A 169 -9.39 0.55 3.41
C TYR A 169 -8.85 0.46 4.84
N ALA A 170 -7.57 0.77 5.08
CA ALA A 170 -7.02 0.89 6.43
C ALA A 170 -7.65 2.06 7.21
N LEU A 171 -7.85 3.22 6.57
CA LEU A 171 -8.59 4.35 7.15
C LEU A 171 -10.08 4.03 7.42
N THR A 172 -10.65 3.07 6.70
CA THR A 172 -12.03 2.62 6.95
C THR A 172 -12.08 1.66 8.14
N ASP A 173 -11.11 0.74 8.23
CA ASP A 173 -11.03 -0.26 9.30
C ASP A 173 -10.62 0.38 10.64
N GLN A 174 -9.74 1.38 10.60
CA GLN A 174 -9.23 2.11 11.76
C GLN A 174 -9.27 3.62 11.48
N PRO A 175 -10.48 4.23 11.49
CA PRO A 175 -10.61 5.65 11.19
C PRO A 175 -9.96 6.52 12.27
N PRO A 176 -9.26 7.59 11.88
CA PRO A 176 -8.75 8.55 12.85
C PRO A 176 -9.92 9.27 13.52
N ALA A 177 -9.94 9.32 14.85
CA ALA A 177 -10.97 10.07 15.57
C ALA A 177 -10.91 11.58 15.19
N PRO A 178 -12.04 12.28 15.08
CA PRO A 178 -13.43 11.83 15.33
C PRO A 178 -14.16 11.30 14.10
N TRP A 179 -13.44 10.95 13.02
CA TRP A 179 -14.04 10.77 11.71
C TRP A 179 -14.83 9.47 11.55
N LEU A 180 -15.96 9.55 10.85
CA LEU A 180 -16.86 8.45 10.51
C LEU A 180 -16.72 8.10 9.02
N PRO A 181 -16.06 6.98 8.66
CA PRO A 181 -15.69 6.72 7.27
C PRO A 181 -16.86 6.24 6.43
N ALA A 182 -16.88 6.65 5.15
CA ALA A 182 -17.68 6.09 4.08
C ALA A 182 -16.79 5.94 2.84
N LEU A 183 -16.53 4.69 2.42
CA LEU A 183 -15.69 4.40 1.26
C LEU A 183 -16.55 4.16 0.01
N ALA A 184 -16.36 5.02 -0.99
CA ALA A 184 -16.95 4.93 -2.31
C ALA A 184 -15.88 4.50 -3.32
N ASP A 185 -16.05 3.31 -3.87
CA ASP A 185 -15.33 2.89 -5.09
C ASP A 185 -16.10 3.47 -6.28
N VAL A 186 -15.44 4.33 -7.07
CA VAL A 186 -16.06 5.00 -8.22
C VAL A 186 -15.44 4.59 -9.55
N GLU A 187 -14.59 3.55 -9.59
CA GLU A 187 -13.82 3.14 -10.77
C GLU A 187 -14.70 2.93 -12.02
N ASP A 188 -15.87 2.32 -11.86
CA ASP A 188 -16.80 1.96 -12.94
C ASP A 188 -17.83 3.05 -13.28
N ALA A 189 -17.78 4.22 -12.64
CA ALA A 189 -18.66 5.33 -12.99
C ALA A 189 -18.26 5.95 -14.33
N THR A 190 -19.25 6.08 -15.22
CA THR A 190 -19.12 6.61 -16.57
C THR A 190 -19.81 7.95 -16.77
N SER A 191 -20.55 8.42 -15.75
CA SER A 191 -21.22 9.73 -15.74
C SER A 191 -21.12 10.39 -14.36
N PRO A 192 -21.30 11.72 -14.26
CA PRO A 192 -21.34 12.39 -12.96
C PRO A 192 -22.46 11.86 -12.07
N ALA A 193 -23.62 11.51 -12.64
CA ALA A 193 -24.75 10.97 -11.89
C ALA A 193 -24.43 9.59 -11.28
N GLU A 194 -23.70 8.72 -11.99
CA GLU A 194 -23.22 7.45 -11.46
C GLU A 194 -22.21 7.65 -10.32
N LEU A 195 -21.28 8.61 -10.44
CA LEU A 195 -20.36 8.94 -9.35
C LEU A 195 -21.12 9.41 -8.11
N VAL A 196 -22.07 10.35 -8.26
CA VAL A 196 -22.87 10.85 -7.14
C VAL A 196 -23.67 9.71 -6.50
N ALA A 197 -24.29 8.84 -7.30
CA ALA A 197 -25.01 7.69 -6.81
C ALA A 197 -24.12 6.76 -5.98
N LYS A 198 -22.90 6.47 -6.42
CA LYS A 198 -21.92 5.65 -5.67
C LYS A 198 -21.50 6.29 -4.36
N VAL A 199 -21.25 7.60 -4.34
CA VAL A 199 -20.94 8.34 -3.11
C VAL A 199 -22.09 8.26 -2.12
N VAL A 200 -23.32 8.48 -2.57
CA VAL A 200 -24.51 8.43 -1.72
C VAL A 200 -24.77 7.01 -1.22
N VAL A 201 -24.63 6.00 -2.09
CA VAL A 201 -24.79 4.61 -1.67
C VAL A 201 -23.70 4.20 -0.69
N ALA A 202 -22.47 4.68 -0.83
CA ALA A 202 -21.41 4.46 0.16
C ALA A 202 -21.81 5.02 1.54
N LEU A 203 -22.39 6.23 1.61
CA LEU A 203 -22.95 6.78 2.85
C LEU A 203 -24.07 5.88 3.41
N ARG A 204 -25.00 5.45 2.56
CA ARG A 204 -26.12 4.56 2.95
C ARG A 204 -25.64 3.24 3.53
N ARG A 205 -24.47 2.73 3.11
CA ARG A 205 -23.90 1.48 3.62
C ARG A 205 -23.25 1.63 4.99
N THR A 206 -23.09 2.83 5.52
CA THR A 206 -22.53 3.03 6.85
C THR A 206 -23.57 2.79 7.94
N ALA A 207 -23.15 2.17 9.05
CA ALA A 207 -24.03 1.95 10.19
C ALA A 207 -24.35 3.25 10.95
N TRP A 208 -23.41 4.19 10.97
CA TRP A 208 -23.55 5.46 11.69
C TRP A 208 -24.59 6.40 11.05
N LEU A 209 -24.97 6.19 9.78
CA LEU A 209 -25.96 7.03 9.10
C LEU A 209 -27.31 7.10 9.85
N THR A 210 -27.70 6.03 10.55
CA THR A 210 -28.97 5.99 11.29
C THR A 210 -29.03 6.97 12.45
N ASP A 211 -27.86 7.45 12.92
CA ASP A 211 -27.75 8.39 14.02
C ASP A 211 -27.90 9.85 13.54
N PHE A 212 -28.00 10.09 12.22
CA PHE A 212 -28.09 11.42 11.61
C PHE A 212 -29.32 11.53 10.69
N PRO A 213 -30.51 11.85 11.25
CA PRO A 213 -31.78 11.89 10.52
C PRO A 213 -31.78 12.85 9.33
N GLU A 214 -31.08 13.98 9.42
CA GLU A 214 -30.97 14.97 8.34
C GLU A 214 -30.28 14.37 7.12
N VAL A 215 -29.18 13.64 7.34
CA VAL A 215 -28.42 12.97 6.29
C VAL A 215 -29.21 11.78 5.75
N LEU A 216 -29.86 11.00 6.62
CA LEU A 216 -30.72 9.89 6.21
C LEU A 216 -31.89 10.36 5.32
N ALA A 217 -32.47 11.53 5.61
CA ALA A 217 -33.54 12.12 4.80
C ALA A 217 -33.05 12.53 3.40
N ALA A 218 -31.84 13.10 3.29
CA ALA A 218 -31.26 13.51 2.01
C ALA A 218 -30.69 12.34 1.20
N ALA A 219 -29.95 11.42 1.84
CA ALA A 219 -29.27 10.31 1.19
C ALA A 219 -30.22 9.11 0.90
N GLY A 220 -31.32 9.00 1.64
CA GLY A 220 -32.22 7.85 1.58
C GLY A 220 -31.86 6.73 2.56
N PRO A 221 -32.61 5.61 2.54
CA PRO A 221 -32.57 4.62 3.62
C PRO A 221 -31.22 3.89 3.71
N CYS A 222 -30.82 3.55 4.94
CA CYS A 222 -29.61 2.78 5.23
C CYS A 222 -29.62 1.40 4.54
N LEU A 223 -28.48 1.03 3.97
CA LEU A 223 -28.19 -0.18 3.19
C LEU A 223 -27.02 -0.98 3.79
N LYS A 224 -26.70 -0.82 5.08
CA LYS A 224 -25.53 -1.48 5.70
C LYS A 224 -25.52 -3.01 5.55
N ASP A 225 -26.71 -3.62 5.59
CA ASP A 225 -26.91 -5.07 5.49
C ASP A 225 -27.28 -5.52 4.07
N ALA A 226 -27.28 -4.60 3.09
CA ALA A 226 -27.64 -4.89 1.72
C ALA A 226 -26.56 -5.74 1.02
N GLY A 227 -27.00 -6.72 0.25
CA GLY A 227 -26.13 -7.50 -0.62
C GLY A 227 -25.62 -6.70 -1.82
N PHE A 228 -24.66 -7.28 -2.54
CA PHE A 228 -24.04 -6.65 -3.71
C PHE A 228 -25.06 -6.27 -4.79
N ARG A 229 -26.06 -7.12 -5.06
CA ARG A 229 -27.06 -6.86 -6.11
C ARG A 229 -28.00 -5.71 -5.75
N GLU A 230 -28.35 -5.59 -4.48
CA GLU A 230 -29.18 -4.52 -3.94
C GLU A 230 -28.45 -3.19 -4.00
N VAL A 231 -27.15 -3.18 -3.70
CA VAL A 231 -26.27 -2.00 -3.84
C VAL A 231 -26.20 -1.54 -5.29
N GLU A 232 -25.86 -2.43 -6.24
CA GLU A 232 -25.82 -2.10 -7.67
C GLU A 232 -27.18 -1.62 -8.22
N ALA A 233 -28.28 -2.16 -7.68
CA ALA A 233 -29.62 -1.72 -8.08
C ALA A 233 -29.90 -0.29 -7.58
N ALA A 234 -29.56 0.01 -6.32
CA ALA A 234 -29.72 1.33 -5.74
C ALA A 234 -28.85 2.39 -6.44
N GLU A 235 -27.60 2.06 -6.79
CA GLU A 235 -26.72 2.94 -7.56
C GLU A 235 -27.34 3.28 -8.92
N ARG A 236 -27.82 2.28 -9.67
CA ARG A 236 -28.45 2.48 -10.99
C ARG A 236 -29.77 3.22 -10.91
N GLU A 237 -30.54 3.02 -9.85
CA GLU A 237 -31.80 3.74 -9.62
C GLU A 237 -31.53 5.22 -9.37
N LEU A 238 -30.65 5.53 -8.42
CA LEU A 238 -30.27 6.91 -8.08
C LEU A 238 -29.62 7.64 -9.26
N ALA A 239 -28.73 6.97 -10.01
CA ALA A 239 -28.09 7.57 -11.18
C ALA A 239 -29.12 7.97 -12.25
N ARG A 240 -30.15 7.14 -12.49
CA ARG A 240 -31.24 7.46 -13.43
C ARG A 240 -32.17 8.55 -12.91
N GLU A 241 -32.49 8.52 -11.62
CA GLU A 241 -33.33 9.54 -10.99
C GLU A 241 -32.69 10.93 -11.07
N HIS A 242 -31.36 10.99 -10.97
CA HIS A 242 -30.60 12.24 -10.90
C HIS A 242 -29.73 12.55 -12.13
N GLU A 243 -29.93 11.89 -13.28
CA GLU A 243 -29.10 12.06 -14.50
C GLU A 243 -28.97 13.53 -14.93
N GLY A 244 -30.03 14.34 -14.76
CA GLY A 244 -30.03 15.79 -15.04
C GLY A 244 -29.95 16.71 -13.83
N THR A 245 -29.88 16.17 -12.61
CA THR A 245 -29.91 16.95 -11.35
C THR A 245 -28.82 16.56 -10.35
N TRP A 246 -27.86 15.72 -10.78
CA TRP A 246 -26.81 15.14 -9.93
C TRP A 246 -26.06 16.18 -9.10
N ALA A 247 -25.78 17.37 -9.65
CA ALA A 247 -25.07 18.42 -8.93
C ALA A 247 -25.88 18.99 -7.77
N ASN A 248 -27.19 19.18 -7.96
CA ASN A 248 -28.09 19.62 -6.89
C ASN A 248 -28.23 18.53 -5.83
N TYR A 249 -28.32 17.27 -6.25
CA TYR A 249 -28.42 16.15 -5.34
C TYR A 249 -27.16 15.99 -4.48
N LEU A 250 -25.98 16.11 -5.10
CA LEU A 250 -24.69 16.16 -4.39
C LEU A 250 -24.70 17.28 -3.35
N ASN A 251 -25.05 18.51 -3.75
CA ASN A 251 -25.10 19.65 -2.84
C ASN A 251 -26.09 19.46 -1.69
N GLU A 252 -27.25 18.84 -1.93
CA GLU A 252 -28.24 18.54 -0.89
C GLU A 252 -27.69 17.58 0.16
N VAL A 253 -27.06 16.47 -0.26
CA VAL A 253 -26.48 15.48 0.64
C VAL A 253 -25.34 16.09 1.47
N PHE A 254 -24.46 16.86 0.84
CA PHE A 254 -23.34 17.52 1.53
C PHE A 254 -23.79 18.66 2.44
N ALA A 255 -24.85 19.39 2.08
CA ALA A 255 -25.48 20.36 2.97
C ALA A 255 -26.08 19.68 4.21
N ALA A 256 -26.68 18.50 4.06
CA ALA A 256 -27.19 17.72 5.19
C ALA A 256 -26.07 17.23 6.12
N LEU A 257 -24.92 16.79 5.57
CA LEU A 257 -23.74 16.42 6.37
C LEU A 257 -23.23 17.60 7.21
N SER A 258 -23.13 18.79 6.61
CA SER A 258 -22.74 20.02 7.32
C SER A 258 -23.76 20.44 8.37
N ALA A 259 -25.06 20.39 8.05
CA ALA A 259 -26.14 20.78 8.95
C ALA A 259 -26.24 19.87 10.18
N GLY A 260 -26.07 18.56 9.98
CA GLY A 260 -26.01 17.57 11.06
C GLY A 260 -24.71 17.60 11.86
N GLN A 261 -23.75 18.47 11.49
CA GLN A 261 -22.41 18.55 12.08
C GLN A 261 -21.72 17.17 12.13
N VAL A 262 -21.92 16.37 11.09
CA VAL A 262 -21.42 15.01 11.05
C VAL A 262 -19.94 15.05 10.70
N PRO A 263 -19.04 14.48 11.53
CA PRO A 263 -17.63 14.34 11.20
C PRO A 263 -17.44 13.18 10.21
N ALA A 264 -18.14 13.21 9.08
CA ALA A 264 -18.03 12.17 8.06
C ALA A 264 -16.68 12.30 7.32
N LEU A 265 -16.05 11.16 7.02
CA LEU A 265 -14.88 11.07 6.16
C LEU A 265 -15.25 10.27 4.92
N LEU A 266 -15.49 10.97 3.81
CA LEU A 266 -15.78 10.35 2.53
C LEU A 266 -14.48 10.05 1.81
N LEU A 267 -14.22 8.76 1.62
CA LEU A 267 -13.08 8.23 0.90
C LEU A 267 -13.55 7.87 -0.50
N MET A 268 -13.02 8.53 -1.53
CA MET A 268 -13.34 8.23 -2.92
C MET A 268 -12.13 7.55 -3.57
N ASP A 269 -12.26 6.27 -3.93
CA ASP A 269 -11.19 5.52 -4.59
C ASP A 269 -11.30 5.61 -6.11
N GLU A 270 -10.15 5.58 -6.78
CA GLU A 270 -10.05 5.48 -8.24
C GLU A 270 -10.78 6.60 -9.04
N PHE A 271 -10.89 7.82 -8.46
CA PHE A 271 -11.54 8.97 -9.10
C PHE A 271 -10.99 9.33 -10.49
N ALA A 272 -9.70 9.07 -10.73
CA ALA A 272 -9.06 9.35 -12.02
C ALA A 272 -9.73 8.59 -13.18
N TRP A 273 -10.27 7.40 -12.94
CA TRP A 273 -10.98 6.64 -13.98
C TRP A 273 -12.28 7.32 -14.42
N VAL A 274 -13.01 7.93 -13.49
CA VAL A 274 -14.24 8.67 -13.85
C VAL A 274 -13.93 9.83 -14.77
N ILE A 275 -12.86 10.58 -14.47
CA ILE A 275 -12.41 11.66 -15.35
C ILE A 275 -11.98 11.08 -16.70
N GLU A 276 -11.21 10.00 -16.73
CA GLU A 276 -10.79 9.33 -17.98
C GLU A 276 -12.00 8.93 -18.85
N HIS A 277 -13.01 8.28 -18.29
CA HIS A 277 -14.23 7.90 -19.02
C HIS A 277 -14.97 9.11 -19.61
N LEU A 278 -15.11 10.21 -18.85
CA LEU A 278 -15.75 11.43 -19.35
C LEU A 278 -14.95 12.09 -20.47
N ARG A 279 -13.61 12.06 -20.37
CA ARG A 279 -12.72 12.59 -21.42
C ARG A 279 -12.78 11.74 -22.68
N GLU A 280 -12.80 10.41 -22.56
CA GLU A 280 -12.94 9.49 -23.69
C GLU A 280 -14.29 9.64 -24.40
N ALA A 281 -15.36 9.96 -23.65
CA ALA A 281 -16.68 10.28 -24.20
C ALA A 281 -16.74 11.65 -24.89
N GLY A 282 -15.70 12.50 -24.75
CA GLY A 282 -15.67 13.85 -25.28
C GLY A 282 -16.52 14.86 -24.51
N ASP A 283 -16.86 14.56 -23.26
CA ASP A 283 -17.78 15.36 -22.45
C ASP A 283 -17.04 16.35 -21.53
N GLU A 284 -16.40 17.34 -22.15
CA GLU A 284 -15.60 18.34 -21.42
C GLU A 284 -16.46 19.19 -20.47
N GLU A 285 -17.71 19.46 -20.86
CA GLU A 285 -18.65 20.26 -20.07
C GLU A 285 -19.05 19.53 -18.80
N GLN A 286 -19.46 18.26 -18.88
CA GLN A 286 -19.77 17.47 -17.68
C GLN A 286 -18.52 17.24 -16.82
N THR A 287 -17.34 17.05 -17.43
CA THR A 287 -16.08 16.93 -16.68
C THR A 287 -15.81 18.19 -15.86
N ALA A 288 -15.89 19.38 -16.48
CA ALA A 288 -15.69 20.64 -15.79
C ALA A 288 -16.78 20.92 -14.75
N ALA A 289 -18.02 20.53 -15.01
CA ALA A 289 -19.13 20.66 -14.07
C ALA A 289 -18.92 19.80 -12.83
N LEU A 290 -18.51 18.53 -13.01
CA LEU A 290 -18.21 17.60 -11.92
C LEU A 290 -17.07 18.11 -11.04
N VAL A 291 -15.96 18.52 -11.65
CA VAL A 291 -14.80 19.09 -10.93
C VAL A 291 -15.21 20.33 -10.14
N ARG A 292 -16.03 21.21 -10.73
CA ARG A 292 -16.56 22.39 -10.04
C ARG A 292 -17.46 22.02 -8.87
N ALA A 293 -18.37 21.05 -9.04
CA ALA A 293 -19.26 20.60 -7.97
C ALA A 293 -18.48 19.99 -6.81
N LEU A 294 -17.46 19.16 -7.10
CA LEU A 294 -16.57 18.60 -6.07
C LEU A 294 -15.78 19.69 -5.33
N THR A 295 -15.31 20.70 -6.06
CA THR A 295 -14.64 21.86 -5.46
C THR A 295 -15.58 22.63 -4.52
N GLN A 296 -16.85 22.78 -4.89
CA GLN A 296 -17.85 23.48 -4.07
C GLN A 296 -18.18 22.73 -2.79
N VAL A 297 -18.32 21.41 -2.84
CA VAL A 297 -18.54 20.61 -1.62
C VAL A 297 -17.26 20.45 -0.79
N ALA A 298 -16.08 20.69 -1.36
CA ALA A 298 -14.81 20.74 -0.65
C ALA A 298 -14.57 22.10 0.05
N ALA A 299 -15.60 22.62 0.73
CA ALA A 299 -15.52 23.88 1.45
C ALA A 299 -14.69 23.73 2.74
N PRO A 300 -13.69 24.62 3.01
CA PRO A 300 -12.80 24.49 4.17
C PRO A 300 -13.51 24.39 5.54
N GLU A 301 -14.66 25.05 5.67
CA GLU A 301 -15.48 25.11 6.88
C GLU A 301 -16.43 23.91 7.06
N ALA A 302 -16.45 22.96 6.12
CA ALA A 302 -17.30 21.78 6.21
C ALA A 302 -17.05 20.99 7.50
N SER A 303 -18.10 20.40 8.09
CA SER A 303 -17.93 19.51 9.26
C SER A 303 -17.42 18.12 8.88
N TYR A 304 -17.48 17.77 7.59
CA TYR A 304 -17.00 16.52 7.01
C TYR A 304 -15.65 16.73 6.30
N ARG A 305 -15.01 15.64 5.89
CA ARG A 305 -13.80 15.64 5.07
C ARG A 305 -13.93 14.72 3.87
N LEU A 306 -13.34 15.16 2.78
CA LEU A 306 -13.15 14.41 1.56
C LEU A 306 -11.68 13.96 1.50
N LEU A 307 -11.48 12.69 1.21
CA LEU A 307 -10.21 12.16 0.76
C LEU A 307 -10.43 11.52 -0.60
N ILE A 308 -9.93 12.16 -1.65
CA ILE A 308 -10.03 11.65 -3.01
C ILE A 308 -8.70 10.99 -3.37
N ALA A 309 -8.73 9.69 -3.68
CA ALA A 309 -7.57 9.00 -4.23
C ALA A 309 -7.60 9.08 -5.76
N GLY A 310 -6.61 9.78 -6.30
CA GLY A 310 -6.35 9.87 -7.72
C GLY A 310 -5.12 9.06 -8.09
N SER A 311 -5.10 8.47 -9.28
CA SER A 311 -3.81 8.16 -9.91
C SER A 311 -3.04 9.46 -10.15
N ALA A 312 -1.72 9.34 -10.27
CA ALA A 312 -0.82 10.47 -10.44
C ALA A 312 -1.15 11.32 -11.70
N ASN A 313 -1.86 10.73 -12.66
CA ASN A 313 -2.25 11.34 -13.94
C ASN A 313 -3.44 12.30 -13.88
N LEU A 314 -3.95 12.67 -12.70
CA LEU A 314 -5.12 13.53 -12.63
C LEU A 314 -4.88 14.91 -13.28
N GLY A 315 -3.67 15.47 -13.16
CA GLY A 315 -3.30 16.71 -13.86
C GLY A 315 -3.40 16.59 -15.38
N SER A 316 -2.81 15.52 -15.93
CA SER A 316 -2.89 15.14 -17.35
C SER A 316 -4.34 14.98 -17.84
N LEU A 317 -5.20 14.36 -17.03
CA LEU A 317 -6.61 14.11 -17.39
C LEU A 317 -7.47 15.38 -17.40
N LEU A 318 -7.17 16.33 -16.52
CA LEU A 318 -7.85 17.63 -16.45
C LEU A 318 -7.28 18.66 -17.45
N HIS A 319 -6.27 18.29 -18.23
CA HIS A 319 -5.71 19.14 -19.27
C HIS A 319 -6.78 19.54 -20.31
N GLY A 320 -6.80 20.82 -20.66
CA GLY A 320 -7.74 21.41 -21.62
C GLY A 320 -9.04 21.91 -20.98
N LEU A 321 -9.31 21.60 -19.71
CA LEU A 321 -10.40 22.24 -18.98
C LEU A 321 -10.05 23.71 -18.66
N PRO A 322 -11.06 24.57 -18.39
CA PRO A 322 -10.79 25.96 -18.01
C PRO A 322 -9.87 26.05 -16.79
N GLU A 323 -8.75 26.74 -16.93
CA GLU A 323 -7.70 26.87 -15.90
C GLU A 323 -8.25 27.27 -14.52
N PRO A 324 -9.18 28.26 -14.38
CA PRO A 324 -9.75 28.59 -13.06
C PRO A 324 -10.51 27.45 -12.38
N VAL A 325 -11.05 26.49 -13.15
CA VAL A 325 -11.74 25.31 -12.60
C VAL A 325 -10.71 24.33 -12.03
N VAL A 326 -9.62 24.11 -12.76
CA VAL A 326 -8.54 23.19 -12.37
C VAL A 326 -7.77 23.72 -11.17
N GLU A 327 -7.42 25.02 -11.17
CA GLU A 327 -6.76 25.69 -10.06
C GLU A 327 -7.62 25.67 -8.79
N ALA A 328 -8.91 25.99 -8.91
CA ALA A 328 -9.82 25.98 -7.76
C ALA A 328 -9.96 24.57 -7.18
N PHE A 329 -10.04 23.54 -8.03
CA PHE A 329 -10.09 22.16 -7.58
C PHE A 329 -8.82 21.81 -6.79
N PHE A 330 -7.63 21.99 -7.36
CA PHE A 330 -6.41 21.65 -6.65
C PHE A 330 -6.15 22.53 -5.41
N GLY A 331 -6.63 23.77 -5.41
CA GLY A 331 -6.56 24.66 -4.25
C GLY A 331 -7.48 24.27 -3.09
N ALA A 332 -8.52 23.47 -3.34
CA ALA A 332 -9.45 22.99 -2.32
C ALA A 332 -8.92 21.77 -1.53
N PHE A 333 -7.85 21.11 -2.00
CA PHE A 333 -7.31 19.91 -1.37
C PHE A 333 -5.85 20.06 -0.99
N HIS A 334 -5.49 19.56 0.19
CA HIS A 334 -4.12 19.26 0.55
C HIS A 334 -3.64 18.06 -0.27
N ARG A 335 -2.66 18.27 -1.17
CA ARG A 335 -2.06 17.19 -1.96
C ARG A 335 -1.17 16.34 -1.05
N PHE A 336 -1.49 15.05 -0.96
CA PHE A 336 -0.68 14.08 -0.22
C PHE A 336 -0.08 13.05 -1.19
N PRO A 337 1.22 13.19 -1.56
CA PRO A 337 1.89 12.19 -2.38
C PRO A 337 2.22 10.96 -1.53
N LEU A 338 1.68 9.79 -1.87
CA LEU A 338 2.01 8.54 -1.18
C LEU A 338 3.39 8.05 -1.66
N PRO A 339 4.42 8.03 -0.80
CA PRO A 339 5.74 7.58 -1.19
C PRO A 339 5.78 6.07 -1.47
N PRO A 340 6.84 5.58 -2.13
CA PRO A 340 7.17 4.15 -2.10
C PRO A 340 7.41 3.69 -0.65
N MET A 341 7.50 2.38 -0.43
CA MET A 341 7.79 1.88 0.92
C MET A 341 9.19 2.32 1.37
N ALA A 342 9.42 2.38 2.68
CA ALA A 342 10.77 2.47 3.20
C ALA A 342 11.58 1.23 2.75
N PRO A 343 12.87 1.37 2.37
CA PRO A 343 13.69 0.23 1.95
C PRO A 343 13.75 -0.91 2.98
N ALA A 344 13.82 -0.56 4.27
CA ALA A 344 13.81 -1.54 5.36
C ALA A 344 12.49 -2.33 5.42
N ALA A 345 11.36 -1.66 5.24
CA ALA A 345 10.06 -2.32 5.22
C ALA A 345 9.82 -3.13 3.94
N GLY A 346 10.34 -2.67 2.79
CA GLY A 346 10.34 -3.45 1.56
C GLY A 346 11.14 -4.76 1.69
N ARG A 347 12.30 -4.71 2.36
CA ARG A 347 13.08 -5.91 2.73
C ARG A 347 12.26 -6.86 3.59
N GLU A 348 11.64 -6.32 4.62
CA GLU A 348 10.86 -7.10 5.59
C GLU A 348 9.64 -7.76 4.95
N LEU A 349 8.95 -7.04 4.06
CA LEU A 349 7.83 -7.57 3.27
C LEU A 349 8.27 -8.79 2.45
N VAL A 350 9.35 -8.66 1.67
CA VAL A 350 9.85 -9.77 0.83
C VAL A 350 10.27 -10.95 1.70
N ARG A 351 11.03 -10.71 2.77
CA ARG A 351 11.45 -11.75 3.71
C ARG A 351 10.24 -12.51 4.24
N THR A 352 9.23 -11.79 4.74
CA THR A 352 8.07 -12.41 5.37
C THR A 352 7.22 -13.17 4.35
N VAL A 353 6.99 -12.61 3.17
CA VAL A 353 6.21 -13.28 2.10
C VAL A 353 6.90 -14.57 1.64
N LEU A 354 8.22 -14.54 1.42
CA LEU A 354 8.97 -15.74 1.04
C LEU A 354 8.96 -16.78 2.17
N ALA A 355 9.18 -16.36 3.43
CA ALA A 355 9.14 -17.25 4.59
C ALA A 355 7.76 -17.89 4.78
N ALA A 356 6.68 -17.15 4.54
CA ALA A 356 5.31 -17.68 4.57
C ALA A 356 5.05 -18.77 3.53
N ASN A 357 5.83 -18.79 2.45
CA ASN A 357 5.81 -19.80 1.39
C ASN A 357 6.94 -20.85 1.51
N GLY A 358 7.60 -20.92 2.68
CA GLY A 358 8.60 -21.94 2.97
C GLY A 358 10.02 -21.63 2.47
N LEU A 359 10.26 -20.43 1.92
CA LEU A 359 11.56 -19.98 1.44
C LEU A 359 12.23 -19.06 2.46
N TYR A 360 13.47 -19.37 2.84
CA TYR A 360 14.23 -18.62 3.84
C TYR A 360 15.45 -17.98 3.19
N PRO A 361 15.28 -16.84 2.48
CA PRO A 361 16.38 -16.23 1.73
C PRO A 361 17.47 -15.70 2.66
N SER A 362 18.73 -15.86 2.25
CA SER A 362 19.85 -15.20 2.92
C SER A 362 19.80 -13.69 2.70
N SER A 363 20.60 -12.93 3.47
CA SER A 363 20.71 -11.48 3.29
C SER A 363 21.18 -11.09 1.89
N GLU A 364 22.10 -11.86 1.28
CA GLU A 364 22.58 -11.64 -0.09
C GLU A 364 21.47 -11.81 -1.13
N VAL A 365 20.59 -12.79 -0.94
CA VAL A 365 19.44 -13.04 -1.83
C VAL A 365 18.43 -11.90 -1.70
N LEU A 366 18.14 -11.44 -0.48
CA LEU A 366 17.27 -10.28 -0.25
C LEU A 366 17.83 -9.01 -0.89
N ASP A 367 19.14 -8.78 -0.77
CA ASP A 367 19.82 -7.65 -1.40
C ASP A 367 19.76 -7.73 -2.93
N ALA A 368 19.94 -8.93 -3.49
CA ALA A 368 19.78 -9.14 -4.93
C ALA A 368 18.34 -8.84 -5.39
N ILE A 369 17.32 -9.30 -4.66
CA ILE A 369 15.91 -9.05 -4.98
C ILE A 369 15.61 -7.55 -4.98
N LEU A 370 16.00 -6.84 -3.91
CA LEU A 370 15.79 -5.41 -3.79
C LEU A 370 16.61 -4.63 -4.83
N GLY A 371 17.83 -5.07 -5.15
CA GLY A 371 18.64 -4.48 -6.21
C GLY A 371 18.01 -4.64 -7.61
N CYS A 372 17.37 -5.77 -7.88
CA CYS A 372 16.61 -5.97 -9.11
C CYS A 372 15.40 -5.03 -9.19
N ILE A 373 14.65 -4.87 -8.09
CA ILE A 373 13.44 -4.02 -8.04
C ILE A 373 13.79 -2.52 -8.01
N GLY A 374 14.89 -2.13 -7.35
CA GLY A 374 15.24 -0.74 -7.07
C GLY A 374 14.26 -0.14 -6.07
N THR A 375 13.41 0.79 -6.54
CA THR A 375 12.42 1.46 -5.70
C THR A 375 11.42 0.45 -5.12
N PRO A 376 11.29 0.34 -3.78
CA PRO A 376 10.47 -0.66 -3.10
C PRO A 376 8.96 -0.34 -3.22
N ILE A 377 8.40 -0.69 -4.37
CA ILE A 377 6.97 -0.54 -4.66
C ILE A 377 6.29 -1.86 -4.24
N PRO A 378 5.28 -1.83 -3.34
CA PRO A 378 4.69 -3.04 -2.75
C PRO A 378 4.28 -4.09 -3.78
N TYR A 379 3.65 -3.64 -4.88
CA TYR A 379 3.20 -4.51 -5.95
C TYR A 379 4.35 -5.21 -6.70
N PHE A 380 5.45 -4.51 -7.01
CA PHE A 380 6.58 -5.15 -7.70
C PHE A 380 7.32 -6.13 -6.78
N LEU A 381 7.39 -5.82 -5.48
CA LEU A 381 7.94 -6.74 -4.48
C LEU A 381 7.11 -8.03 -4.40
N GLN A 382 5.79 -7.91 -4.26
CA GLN A 382 4.86 -9.06 -4.24
C GLN A 382 4.87 -9.84 -5.55
N LEU A 383 4.85 -9.15 -6.69
CA LEU A 383 4.90 -9.77 -8.02
C LEU A 383 6.20 -10.55 -8.21
N PHE A 384 7.34 -10.00 -7.82
CA PHE A 384 8.60 -10.70 -7.99
C PHE A 384 8.76 -11.85 -6.98
N ALA A 385 8.33 -11.66 -5.73
CA ALA A 385 8.24 -12.75 -4.76
C ALA A 385 7.35 -13.89 -5.29
N SER A 386 6.28 -13.60 -6.03
CA SER A 386 5.44 -14.63 -6.64
C SER A 386 6.18 -15.48 -7.66
N ARG A 387 6.98 -14.84 -8.52
CA ARG A 387 7.79 -15.55 -9.53
C ARG A 387 8.88 -16.41 -8.89
N ILE A 388 9.45 -15.92 -7.78
CA ILE A 388 10.43 -16.66 -7.00
C ILE A 388 9.79 -17.90 -6.37
N VAL A 389 8.63 -17.76 -5.71
CA VAL A 389 7.91 -18.89 -5.09
C VAL A 389 7.50 -19.94 -6.12
N GLU A 390 7.03 -19.51 -7.30
CA GLU A 390 6.66 -20.40 -8.40
C GLU A 390 7.84 -21.27 -8.88
N HIS A 391 9.07 -20.73 -8.88
CA HIS A 391 10.27 -21.42 -9.37
C HIS A 391 11.04 -22.18 -8.30
N ALA A 392 11.06 -21.68 -7.06
CA ALA A 392 11.90 -22.23 -5.98
C ALA A 392 11.19 -23.30 -5.14
N ALA A 393 10.08 -23.88 -5.61
CA ALA A 393 9.35 -24.93 -4.91
C ALA A 393 10.16 -26.24 -4.82
N GLY A 394 11.16 -26.27 -3.92
CA GLY A 394 11.98 -27.45 -3.61
C GLY A 394 13.50 -27.22 -3.53
N ASP A 395 14.02 -26.09 -4.01
CA ASP A 395 15.48 -25.84 -4.17
C ASP A 395 15.98 -24.65 -3.33
N GLU A 396 17.28 -24.63 -3.01
CA GLU A 396 17.95 -23.47 -2.40
C GLU A 396 18.04 -22.31 -3.42
N LEU A 397 17.53 -21.14 -3.05
CA LEU A 397 17.57 -19.93 -3.88
C LEU A 397 18.92 -19.23 -3.71
N ALA A 398 19.76 -19.19 -4.77
CA ALA A 398 21.00 -18.42 -4.76
C ALA A 398 20.81 -17.03 -5.38
N ALA A 399 21.69 -16.08 -5.06
CA ALA A 399 21.62 -14.71 -5.60
C ALA A 399 21.70 -14.67 -7.15
N ALA A 400 22.43 -15.60 -7.76
CA ALA A 400 22.51 -15.72 -9.22
C ALA A 400 21.17 -16.13 -9.86
N ASP A 401 20.30 -16.83 -9.14
CA ASP A 401 18.99 -17.23 -9.63
C ASP A 401 18.02 -16.05 -9.65
N VAL A 402 18.15 -15.13 -8.69
CA VAL A 402 17.33 -13.91 -8.60
C VAL A 402 17.43 -13.09 -9.89
N GLN A 403 18.64 -12.79 -10.36
CA GLN A 403 18.84 -12.01 -11.59
C GLN A 403 18.22 -12.72 -12.80
N ARG A 404 18.36 -14.05 -12.88
CA ARG A 404 17.80 -14.85 -13.97
C ARG A 404 16.27 -14.82 -13.97
N LEU A 405 15.64 -14.94 -12.81
CA LEU A 405 14.17 -14.87 -12.66
C LEU A 405 13.65 -13.45 -12.95
N TYR A 406 14.41 -12.42 -12.56
CA TYR A 406 14.07 -11.04 -12.87
C TYR A 406 14.03 -10.82 -14.39
N GLU A 407 15.09 -11.20 -15.10
CA GLU A 407 15.17 -11.03 -16.55
C GLU A 407 14.26 -12.01 -17.31
N GLY A 408 14.23 -13.27 -16.93
CA GLY A 408 13.51 -14.33 -17.62
C GLY A 408 12.00 -14.27 -17.44
N ASP A 409 11.55 -14.11 -16.19
CA ASP A 409 10.14 -14.24 -15.82
C ASP A 409 9.48 -12.89 -15.58
N LEU A 410 10.03 -12.04 -14.70
CA LEU A 410 9.41 -10.76 -14.37
C LEU A 410 9.40 -9.81 -15.59
N LEU A 411 10.53 -9.70 -16.30
CA LEU A 411 10.63 -8.92 -17.54
C LEU A 411 10.31 -9.74 -18.80
N GLY A 412 9.92 -11.00 -18.61
CA GLY A 412 9.54 -11.93 -19.67
C GLY A 412 8.24 -11.54 -20.39
N PRO A 413 7.96 -12.17 -21.54
CA PRO A 413 6.76 -11.90 -22.32
C PRO A 413 5.45 -12.24 -21.56
N ASP A 414 5.48 -13.22 -20.67
CA ASP A 414 4.31 -13.65 -19.89
C ASP A 414 3.90 -12.63 -18.82
N SER A 415 4.80 -11.68 -18.51
CA SER A 415 4.54 -10.61 -17.54
C SER A 415 3.94 -9.34 -18.16
N LYS A 416 3.70 -9.31 -19.48
CA LYS A 416 3.14 -8.13 -20.19
C LYS A 416 1.89 -7.56 -19.52
N ARG A 417 0.94 -8.44 -19.16
CA ARG A 417 -0.31 -8.05 -18.48
C ARG A 417 -0.10 -7.25 -17.21
N PHE A 418 1.00 -7.46 -16.49
CA PHE A 418 1.28 -6.76 -15.23
C PHE A 418 1.78 -5.33 -15.45
N PHE A 419 2.21 -5.00 -16.67
CA PHE A 419 2.75 -3.70 -17.06
C PHE A 419 1.88 -2.95 -18.07
N GLU A 420 0.83 -3.58 -18.62
CA GLU A 420 -0.03 -3.01 -19.66
C GLU A 420 -0.53 -1.59 -19.34
N HIS A 421 -0.94 -1.35 -18.08
CA HIS A 421 -1.42 -0.04 -17.64
C HIS A 421 -0.34 1.05 -17.73
N TYR A 422 0.93 0.73 -17.49
CA TYR A 422 2.05 1.69 -17.63
C TYR A 422 2.38 1.95 -19.09
N THR A 423 2.12 1.03 -20.01
CA THR A 423 2.25 1.32 -21.45
C THR A 423 1.05 2.08 -22.00
N ARG A 424 -0.16 1.87 -21.47
CA ARG A 424 -1.38 2.57 -21.91
C ARG A 424 -1.46 4.00 -21.39
N ALA A 425 -0.96 4.30 -20.19
CA ALA A 425 -1.01 5.65 -19.64
C ALA A 425 -0.28 6.71 -20.50
N ALA A 426 0.78 6.32 -21.23
CA ALA A 426 1.41 7.19 -22.23
C ALA A 426 0.50 7.54 -23.43
N ASN A 427 -0.64 6.86 -23.59
CA ASN A 427 -1.64 7.16 -24.62
C ASN A 427 -2.70 8.15 -24.12
N CYS A 428 -2.74 8.45 -22.82
CA CYS A 428 -3.70 9.39 -22.23
C CYS A 428 -3.27 10.86 -22.44
N TYR A 429 -2.04 11.09 -22.92
CA TYR A 429 -1.60 12.43 -23.33
C TYR A 429 -2.31 12.88 -24.61
N PRO A 430 -2.41 14.21 -24.84
CA PRO A 430 -2.84 14.76 -26.13
C PRO A 430 -2.10 14.10 -27.29
N ALA A 431 -2.78 13.86 -28.42
CA ALA A 431 -2.25 13.07 -29.54
C ALA A 431 -0.86 13.53 -30.01
N ASP A 432 -0.63 14.84 -30.06
CA ASP A 432 0.65 15.43 -30.47
C ASP A 432 1.79 15.16 -29.47
N TRP A 433 1.46 14.88 -28.20
CA TRP A 433 2.42 14.71 -27.10
C TRP A 433 2.76 13.25 -26.81
N GLN A 434 1.94 12.31 -27.26
CA GLN A 434 2.16 10.87 -27.02
C GLN A 434 3.49 10.37 -27.58
N ALA A 435 3.83 10.77 -28.81
CA ALA A 435 5.08 10.33 -29.45
C ALA A 435 6.32 10.95 -28.78
N PRO A 436 6.38 12.27 -28.52
CA PRO A 436 7.42 12.89 -27.69
C PRO A 436 7.59 12.26 -26.31
N ALA A 437 6.48 11.96 -25.61
CA ALA A 437 6.51 11.31 -24.30
C ALA A 437 7.22 9.95 -24.37
N ARG A 438 6.86 9.11 -25.34
CA ARG A 438 7.49 7.79 -25.56
C ARG A 438 8.97 7.90 -25.91
N ASP A 439 9.36 8.92 -26.67
CA ASP A 439 10.76 9.17 -27.03
C ASP A 439 11.59 9.60 -25.81
N ILE A 440 11.03 10.44 -24.93
CA ILE A 440 11.65 10.80 -23.65
C ILE A 440 11.84 9.55 -22.78
N LEU A 441 10.79 8.76 -22.59
CA LEU A 441 10.87 7.52 -21.81
C LEU A 441 11.92 6.57 -22.40
N THR A 442 11.99 6.47 -23.73
CA THR A 442 13.02 5.67 -24.41
C THR A 442 14.42 6.22 -24.18
N HIS A 443 14.60 7.53 -24.23
CA HIS A 443 15.89 8.18 -23.97
C HIS A 443 16.37 7.89 -22.54
N LEU A 444 15.47 8.00 -21.56
CA LEU A 444 15.77 7.78 -20.13
C LEU A 444 16.06 6.32 -19.77
N THR A 445 15.79 5.36 -20.66
CA THR A 445 16.28 3.98 -20.46
C THR A 445 17.80 3.88 -20.51
N GLY A 446 18.47 4.84 -21.17
CA GLY A 446 19.93 4.92 -21.23
C GLY A 446 20.58 5.52 -19.98
N GLY A 447 19.80 6.12 -19.08
CA GLY A 447 20.28 6.77 -17.86
C GLY A 447 19.67 8.17 -17.64
N PRO A 448 20.05 8.84 -16.55
CA PRO A 448 19.53 10.16 -16.21
C PRO A 448 19.91 11.23 -17.24
N ALA A 449 19.02 12.18 -17.51
CA ALA A 449 19.24 13.25 -18.48
C ALA A 449 18.84 14.62 -17.91
N ALA A 450 19.58 15.66 -18.30
CA ALA A 450 19.25 17.05 -17.98
C ALA A 450 18.00 17.51 -18.75
N ALA A 451 17.28 18.49 -18.21
CA ALA A 451 16.06 19.03 -18.81
C ALA A 451 16.27 19.49 -20.27
N GLU A 452 17.40 20.15 -20.54
CA GLU A 452 17.75 20.68 -21.86
C GLU A 452 17.90 19.59 -22.92
N SER A 453 18.43 18.42 -22.51
CA SER A 453 18.56 17.25 -23.38
C SER A 453 17.17 16.72 -23.76
N LEU A 454 16.26 16.65 -22.79
CA LEU A 454 14.88 16.20 -23.02
C LEU A 454 14.10 17.21 -23.86
N THR A 455 14.26 18.51 -23.63
CA THR A 455 13.66 19.56 -24.48
C THR A 455 14.13 19.43 -25.93
N ALA A 456 15.39 19.08 -26.17
CA ALA A 456 15.89 18.82 -27.53
C ALA A 456 15.23 17.57 -28.16
N VAL A 457 14.95 16.53 -27.37
CA VAL A 457 14.19 15.35 -27.82
C VAL A 457 12.77 15.75 -28.21
N ILE A 458 12.08 16.55 -27.39
CA ILE A 458 10.72 17.04 -27.68
C ILE A 458 10.72 17.83 -28.99
N ARG A 459 11.61 18.81 -29.14
CA ARG A 459 11.70 19.68 -30.33
C ARG A 459 12.02 18.94 -31.62
N ARG A 460 12.67 17.78 -31.54
CA ARG A 460 12.88 16.92 -32.72
C ARG A 460 11.58 16.38 -33.29
N MET A 461 10.60 16.10 -32.42
CA MET A 461 9.30 15.52 -32.81
C MET A 461 8.20 16.57 -32.95
N LEU A 462 8.28 17.64 -32.16
CA LEU A 462 7.42 18.81 -32.21
C LEU A 462 8.27 20.07 -32.43
N PRO A 463 8.68 20.38 -33.67
CA PRO A 463 9.53 21.54 -33.96
C PRO A 463 8.93 22.89 -33.56
N ALA A 464 7.61 22.96 -33.43
CA ALA A 464 6.87 24.15 -33.00
C ALA A 464 6.73 24.27 -31.47
N ALA A 465 7.16 23.27 -30.69
CA ALA A 465 7.04 23.28 -29.24
C ALA A 465 7.92 24.37 -28.62
N THR A 466 7.28 25.20 -27.79
CA THR A 466 7.93 26.21 -26.96
C THR A 466 8.63 25.57 -25.76
N ASP A 467 9.43 26.36 -25.02
CA ASP A 467 9.99 25.87 -23.74
C ASP A 467 8.89 25.56 -22.73
N ALA A 468 7.78 26.33 -22.74
CA ALA A 468 6.63 26.08 -21.88
C ALA A 468 5.96 24.73 -22.20
N ASP A 469 5.79 24.39 -23.49
CA ASP A 469 5.24 23.09 -23.89
C ASP A 469 6.14 21.93 -23.43
N ALA A 470 7.47 22.13 -23.49
CA ALA A 470 8.43 21.14 -23.05
C ALA A 470 8.41 20.96 -21.53
N GLU A 471 8.40 22.05 -20.77
CA GLU A 471 8.25 22.05 -19.32
C GLU A 471 6.94 21.38 -18.90
N GLN A 472 5.85 21.68 -19.61
CA GLN A 472 4.55 21.09 -19.33
C GLN A 472 4.55 19.57 -19.57
N LEU A 473 5.11 19.08 -20.68
CA LEU A 473 5.20 17.64 -20.93
C LEU A 473 6.07 16.93 -19.89
N LEU A 474 7.20 17.53 -19.49
CA LEU A 474 8.04 16.98 -18.42
C LEU A 474 7.31 16.97 -17.07
N ALA A 475 6.57 18.03 -16.76
CA ALA A 475 5.72 18.09 -15.58
C ALA A 475 4.65 17.00 -15.61
N LEU A 476 3.99 16.75 -16.75
CA LEU A 476 3.02 15.65 -16.86
C LEU A 476 3.68 14.28 -16.66
N LEU A 477 4.86 14.04 -17.22
CA LEU A 477 5.59 12.77 -17.03
C LEU A 477 6.05 12.57 -15.57
N GLU A 478 6.39 13.66 -14.88
CA GLU A 478 6.76 13.67 -13.45
C GLU A 478 5.52 13.53 -12.56
N GLU A 479 4.41 14.19 -12.88
CA GLU A 479 3.11 14.05 -12.22
C GLU A 479 2.57 12.63 -12.36
N ASP A 480 2.69 12.02 -13.55
CA ASP A 480 2.35 10.62 -13.80
C ASP A 480 3.36 9.64 -13.16
N LEU A 481 4.42 10.18 -12.57
CA LEU A 481 5.48 9.47 -11.84
C LEU A 481 6.19 8.42 -12.68
N TYR A 482 6.27 8.61 -14.00
CA TYR A 482 7.21 7.85 -14.83
C TYR A 482 8.64 8.28 -14.53
N ILE A 483 8.84 9.59 -14.39
CA ILE A 483 10.14 10.21 -14.21
C ILE A 483 10.17 11.06 -12.93
N GLY A 484 11.36 11.32 -12.42
CA GLY A 484 11.59 12.25 -11.33
C GLY A 484 13.01 12.78 -11.38
N LYS A 485 13.30 13.84 -10.62
CA LYS A 485 14.64 14.41 -10.53
C LYS A 485 15.46 13.69 -9.47
N ASN A 486 16.68 13.30 -9.83
CA ASN A 486 17.66 12.81 -8.87
C ASN A 486 18.35 13.96 -8.12
N ALA A 487 19.26 13.62 -7.19
CA ALA A 487 19.97 14.61 -6.39
C ALA A 487 20.81 15.61 -7.21
N ALA A 488 21.16 15.28 -8.46
CA ALA A 488 21.87 16.18 -9.38
C ALA A 488 20.92 17.06 -10.22
N GLY A 489 19.61 16.93 -10.03
CA GLY A 489 18.60 17.66 -10.81
C GLY A 489 18.31 17.07 -12.19
N ASN A 490 18.89 15.92 -12.53
CA ASN A 490 18.63 15.23 -13.79
C ASN A 490 17.39 14.36 -13.67
N PHE A 491 16.60 14.28 -14.73
CA PHE A 491 15.45 13.39 -14.83
C PHE A 491 15.89 11.95 -15.03
N GLU A 492 15.25 11.02 -14.31
CA GLU A 492 15.41 9.58 -14.45
C GLU A 492 14.08 8.86 -14.18
N PHE A 493 13.99 7.57 -14.51
CA PHE A 493 12.82 6.78 -14.13
C PHE A 493 12.69 6.66 -12.62
N THR A 494 11.49 6.86 -12.08
CA THR A 494 11.18 6.67 -10.65
C THR A 494 11.24 5.20 -10.22
N SER A 495 11.08 4.27 -11.18
CA SER A 495 11.09 2.83 -10.97
C SER A 495 12.04 2.14 -11.94
N LYS A 496 13.03 1.44 -11.36
CA LYS A 496 13.97 0.60 -12.11
C LYS A 496 13.23 -0.49 -12.91
N VAL A 497 12.21 -1.13 -12.33
CA VAL A 497 11.42 -2.16 -13.01
C VAL A 497 10.75 -1.58 -14.26
N LEU A 498 10.16 -0.39 -14.16
CA LEU A 498 9.53 0.26 -15.31
C LEU A 498 10.54 0.66 -16.39
N ARG A 499 11.71 1.17 -16.00
CA ARG A 499 12.81 1.47 -16.92
C ARG A 499 13.24 0.23 -17.70
N ASP A 500 13.54 -0.87 -16.99
CA ASP A 500 14.04 -2.10 -17.59
C ASP A 500 12.96 -2.76 -18.47
N TRP A 501 11.69 -2.69 -18.04
CA TRP A 501 10.55 -3.12 -18.85
C TRP A 501 10.43 -2.29 -20.13
N TRP A 502 10.51 -0.96 -20.04
CA TRP A 502 10.42 -0.06 -21.19
C TRP A 502 11.58 -0.27 -22.16
N GLN A 503 12.80 -0.48 -21.65
CA GLN A 503 13.97 -0.79 -22.47
C GLN A 503 13.75 -2.05 -23.33
N ARG A 504 13.09 -3.05 -22.76
CA ARG A 504 12.84 -4.33 -23.43
C ARG A 504 11.63 -4.32 -24.35
N HIS A 505 10.52 -3.69 -23.94
CA HIS A 505 9.22 -3.80 -24.63
C HIS A 505 8.66 -2.48 -25.15
N GLY A 506 9.12 -1.33 -24.64
CA GLY A 506 8.57 0.00 -24.97
C GLY A 506 8.67 0.38 -26.45
N ARG A 507 9.60 -0.23 -27.19
CA ARG A 507 9.75 -0.04 -28.65
C ARG A 507 8.77 -0.88 -29.49
N LEU A 508 8.17 -1.93 -28.93
CA LEU A 508 7.30 -2.86 -29.66
C LEU A 508 5.86 -2.35 -29.84
N GLY A 509 5.49 -1.25 -29.19
CA GLY A 509 4.18 -0.59 -29.35
C GLY A 509 4.10 0.42 -30.51
N ALA A 510 5.20 0.63 -31.26
CA ALA A 510 5.23 1.54 -32.41
C ALA A 510 4.68 0.93 -33.71
N SER A 511 4.27 -0.35 -33.67
CA SER A 511 3.68 -1.07 -34.79
C SER A 511 2.52 -1.94 -34.33
N ALA A 512 1.39 -1.31 -34.04
CA ALA A 512 0.06 -1.94 -34.04
C ALA A 512 -0.98 -0.89 -34.41
#